data_AF-A0A7V3I328-F1
#
_entry.id   AF-A0A7V3I328-F1
#
_cell.length_a   1.000
_cell.length_b   1.000
_cell.length_c   1.000
_cell.angle_alpha   90.00
_cell.angle_beta   90.00
_cell.angle_gamma   90.00
#
_symmetry.space_group_name_H-M   'P 1'
#
loop_
_entity.id
_entity.type
_entity.pdbx_description
1 polymer ?
#
loop_
_entity_poly.entity_id
_entity_poly.type
_entity_poly.pdbx_seq_one_letter_code
_entity_poly.pdbx_strand_id
1 'polypeptide(L)'
;VVFVVLSLALIASATVVLAQQPRSNAPAGPPSGAAMSRLGGGFGMSCPAMAIAPPSAAMIERATNLNLTDEQKTKLTEKLTKADATLAPLRQKASEATQALRNAVLAATYDAAKVQTLLTAAQQADAAVSNAELAVWTELRAILTADQITQLQQRRGGFGGGFQPGQPGQGQPGQGRTRGTRGNRPGGNQPGDGGYAPEPPPGQ
;
A
#
# COMPACT_ATOMS: atom_id res chain seq x y z
N VAL A 1 -8.56 -60.27 15.97
CA VAL A 1 -8.25 -59.27 17.01
C VAL A 1 -7.21 -58.32 16.45
N VAL A 2 -7.63 -57.13 16.00
CA VAL A 2 -6.74 -56.02 15.61
C VAL A 2 -7.39 -54.73 16.12
N PHE A 3 -6.57 -53.91 16.76
CA PHE A 3 -6.94 -52.88 17.73
C PHE A 3 -7.70 -51.68 17.14
N VAL A 4 -8.78 -51.31 17.84
CA VAL A 4 -9.44 -50.02 17.83
C VAL A 4 -8.56 -49.00 18.56
N VAL A 5 -8.26 -47.85 17.95
CA VAL A 5 -7.82 -46.66 18.69
C VAL A 5 -8.65 -45.46 18.25
N LEU A 6 -9.70 -45.24 19.04
CA LEU A 6 -10.62 -44.12 19.02
C LEU A 6 -9.95 -42.96 19.79
N SER A 7 -9.58 -41.88 19.10
CA SER A 7 -9.05 -40.68 19.77
C SER A 7 -10.13 -39.61 19.84
N LEU A 8 -10.85 -39.61 20.97
CA LEU A 8 -11.83 -38.59 21.36
C LEU A 8 -11.06 -37.35 21.88
N ALA A 9 -11.07 -36.25 21.14
CA ALA A 9 -10.56 -34.97 21.62
C ALA A 9 -11.71 -34.15 22.22
N LEU A 10 -11.79 -34.16 23.55
CA LEU A 10 -12.74 -33.40 24.37
C LEU A 10 -12.07 -32.05 24.70
N ILE A 11 -12.48 -30.97 24.06
CA ILE A 11 -12.05 -29.61 24.43
C ILE A 11 -13.24 -28.89 25.05
N ALA A 12 -13.24 -28.87 26.39
CA ALA A 12 -14.02 -27.93 27.17
C ALA A 12 -13.38 -26.54 27.04
N SER A 13 -14.18 -25.50 26.83
CA SER A 13 -13.69 -24.12 26.87
C SER A 13 -14.67 -23.22 27.60
N ALA A 14 -14.11 -22.65 28.66
CA ALA A 14 -14.61 -21.75 29.68
C ALA A 14 -15.67 -20.72 29.26
N THR A 15 -16.62 -20.54 30.18
CA THR A 15 -17.51 -19.39 30.28
C THR A 15 -16.71 -18.09 30.43
N VAL A 16 -16.92 -17.14 29.51
CA VAL A 16 -16.41 -15.77 29.66
C VAL A 16 -17.45 -14.97 30.45
N VAL A 17 -17.11 -14.61 31.68
CA VAL A 17 -17.86 -13.62 32.48
C VAL A 17 -17.50 -12.23 31.97
N LEU A 18 -18.45 -11.55 31.31
CA LEU A 18 -18.32 -10.13 30.98
C LEU A 18 -18.58 -9.30 32.25
N ALA A 19 -17.51 -8.81 32.88
CA ALA A 19 -17.61 -7.72 33.84
C ALA A 19 -17.82 -6.40 33.08
N GLN A 20 -19.00 -5.79 33.24
CA GLN A 20 -19.27 -4.42 32.78
C GLN A 20 -18.56 -3.44 33.72
N GLN A 21 -17.55 -2.72 33.22
CA GLN A 21 -16.98 -1.57 33.94
C GLN A 21 -17.77 -0.29 33.60
N PRO A 22 -18.15 0.52 34.60
CA PRO A 22 -18.81 1.80 34.36
C PRO A 22 -17.83 2.82 33.74
N ARG A 23 -18.30 3.52 32.71
CA ARG A 23 -17.60 4.61 32.04
C ARG A 23 -17.47 5.80 32.99
N SER A 24 -16.25 6.15 33.37
CA SER A 24 -15.94 7.44 33.98
C SER A 24 -15.75 8.50 32.89
N ASN A 25 -16.43 9.63 33.08
CA ASN A 25 -16.43 10.81 32.22
C ASN A 25 -15.03 11.37 31.96
N ALA A 26 -14.69 11.62 30.68
CA ALA A 26 -13.53 12.42 30.26
C ALA A 26 -14.00 13.61 29.40
N PRO A 27 -13.50 14.84 29.62
CA PRO A 27 -13.92 16.01 28.83
C PRO A 27 -13.08 16.25 27.56
N ALA A 28 -13.82 16.56 26.48
CA ALA A 28 -13.57 17.43 25.31
C ALA A 28 -12.15 17.63 24.70
N GLY A 29 -12.00 17.20 23.44
CA GLY A 29 -11.57 18.06 22.32
C GLY A 29 -10.10 18.00 21.85
N PRO A 30 -9.82 17.77 20.54
CA PRO A 30 -8.46 17.61 20.01
C PRO A 30 -7.84 18.93 19.49
N PRO A 31 -6.54 19.19 19.68
CA PRO A 31 -5.82 20.13 18.83
C PRO A 31 -5.34 19.43 17.56
N SER A 32 -5.92 19.87 16.43
CA SER A 32 -5.22 20.21 15.18
C SER A 32 -4.19 19.22 14.63
N GLY A 33 -4.60 18.50 13.58
CA GLY A 33 -3.67 17.87 12.64
C GLY A 33 -2.85 18.91 11.90
N ALA A 34 -1.53 18.90 12.09
CA ALA A 34 -0.55 19.57 11.23
C ALA A 34 0.90 19.15 11.57
N ALA A 35 1.20 17.85 11.76
CA ALA A 35 2.60 17.46 12.05
C ALA A 35 3.00 16.02 11.71
N MET A 36 2.34 15.30 10.79
CA MET A 36 2.80 13.96 10.39
C MET A 36 2.73 13.64 8.88
N SER A 37 2.79 14.66 8.03
CA SER A 37 2.80 14.48 6.56
C SER A 37 4.18 14.67 5.91
N ARG A 38 5.27 14.78 6.69
CA ARG A 38 6.62 15.11 6.15
C ARG A 38 7.61 13.94 6.00
N LEU A 39 7.14 12.70 6.14
CA LEU A 39 7.91 11.48 5.80
C LEU A 39 7.21 10.60 4.74
N GLY A 40 6.10 11.07 4.16
CA GLY A 40 5.19 10.22 3.36
C GLY A 40 5.39 10.25 1.85
N GLY A 41 6.53 10.73 1.34
CA GLY A 41 6.76 10.88 -0.10
C GLY A 41 8.00 10.12 -0.56
N GLY A 42 7.79 9.04 -1.32
CA GLY A 42 8.82 8.56 -2.25
C GLY A 42 9.82 7.52 -1.76
N PHE A 43 9.40 6.51 -1.02
CA PHE A 43 10.01 5.18 -1.20
C PHE A 43 9.06 4.39 -2.10
N GLY A 44 9.34 4.41 -3.41
CA GLY A 44 8.77 3.45 -4.33
C GLY A 44 9.19 2.06 -3.85
N MET A 45 8.38 1.46 -2.98
CA MET A 45 8.57 0.12 -2.43
C MET A 45 8.70 -0.83 -3.61
N SER A 46 9.95 -1.13 -3.95
CA SER A 46 10.33 -2.07 -4.99
C SER A 46 10.14 -3.48 -4.43
N CYS A 47 8.93 -3.80 -3.98
CA CYS A 47 8.60 -5.16 -3.59
C CYS A 47 8.64 -5.99 -4.87
N PRO A 48 9.46 -7.05 -4.95
CA PRO A 48 9.58 -7.87 -6.15
C PRO A 48 8.23 -8.40 -6.61
N ALA A 49 7.34 -8.77 -5.69
CA ALA A 49 5.96 -9.17 -6.01
C ALA A 49 5.23 -8.08 -6.83
N MET A 50 5.36 -6.80 -6.48
CA MET A 50 4.75 -5.73 -7.28
C MET A 50 5.40 -5.54 -8.66
N ALA A 51 6.66 -5.96 -8.83
CA ALA A 51 7.36 -5.93 -10.13
C ALA A 51 6.97 -7.11 -11.03
N ILE A 52 6.53 -8.25 -10.46
CA ILE A 52 6.17 -9.46 -11.21
C ILE A 52 4.71 -9.89 -11.07
N ALA A 53 3.84 -9.12 -10.42
CA ALA A 53 2.41 -9.36 -10.40
C ALA A 53 1.81 -9.61 -11.81
N PRO A 54 1.11 -10.75 -12.03
CA PRO A 54 0.48 -11.03 -13.30
C PRO A 54 -0.66 -10.02 -13.60
N PRO A 55 -1.04 -9.84 -14.87
CA PRO A 55 -2.24 -9.07 -15.20
C PRO A 55 -3.47 -9.70 -14.55
N SER A 56 -4.48 -8.88 -14.21
CA SER A 56 -5.76 -9.40 -13.73
C SER A 56 -6.62 -9.94 -14.88
N ALA A 57 -7.57 -10.84 -14.57
CA ALA A 57 -8.54 -11.33 -15.56
C ALA A 57 -9.32 -10.17 -16.21
N ALA A 58 -9.77 -9.19 -15.41
CA ALA A 58 -10.43 -7.99 -15.90
C ALA A 58 -9.55 -7.14 -16.84
N MET A 59 -8.22 -7.15 -16.66
CA MET A 59 -7.31 -6.49 -17.59
C MET A 59 -7.27 -7.21 -18.94
N ILE A 60 -7.27 -8.55 -18.94
CA ILE A 60 -7.29 -9.36 -20.17
C ILE A 60 -8.61 -9.17 -20.93
N GLU A 61 -9.75 -9.16 -20.25
CA GLU A 61 -11.05 -8.93 -20.88
C GLU A 61 -11.14 -7.56 -21.57
N ARG A 62 -10.50 -6.55 -20.98
CA ARG A 62 -10.42 -5.20 -21.56
C ARG A 62 -9.32 -5.05 -22.63
N ALA A 63 -8.46 -6.05 -22.80
CA ALA A 63 -7.33 -5.98 -23.71
C ALA A 63 -7.73 -6.32 -25.15
N THR A 64 -8.53 -5.45 -25.76
CA THR A 64 -9.07 -5.63 -27.13
C THR A 64 -8.00 -5.68 -28.22
N ASN A 65 -6.79 -5.17 -27.96
CA ASN A 65 -5.75 -5.01 -28.99
C ASN A 65 -4.61 -6.04 -28.86
N LEU A 66 -4.74 -7.07 -28.01
CA LEU A 66 -3.72 -8.13 -27.90
C LEU A 66 -3.85 -9.22 -28.98
N ASN A 67 -4.80 -9.05 -29.91
CA ASN A 67 -5.12 -10.04 -30.96
C ASN A 67 -5.25 -11.47 -30.39
N LEU A 68 -5.83 -11.60 -29.20
CA LEU A 68 -6.08 -12.88 -28.56
C LEU A 68 -7.23 -13.59 -29.27
N THR A 69 -7.06 -14.87 -29.56
CA THR A 69 -8.19 -15.71 -29.98
C THR A 69 -9.19 -15.86 -28.84
N ASP A 70 -10.45 -16.14 -29.14
CA ASP A 70 -11.47 -16.31 -28.09
C ASP A 70 -11.17 -17.50 -27.18
N GLU A 71 -10.52 -18.54 -27.72
CA GLU A 71 -9.99 -19.66 -26.95
C GLU A 71 -8.87 -19.22 -25.99
N GLN A 72 -7.92 -18.39 -26.45
CA GLN A 72 -6.88 -17.84 -25.59
C GLN A 72 -7.47 -16.97 -24.49
N LYS A 73 -8.41 -16.06 -24.80
CA LYS A 73 -9.08 -15.21 -23.80
C LYS A 73 -9.76 -16.07 -22.73
N THR A 74 -10.53 -17.07 -23.14
CA THR A 74 -11.25 -17.96 -22.22
C THR A 74 -10.27 -18.66 -21.27
N LYS A 75 -9.21 -19.27 -21.82
CA LYS A 75 -8.17 -19.96 -21.02
C LYS A 75 -7.43 -19.01 -20.07
N LEU A 76 -7.14 -17.79 -20.52
CA LEU A 76 -6.45 -16.78 -19.70
C LEU A 76 -7.34 -16.28 -18.57
N THR A 77 -8.61 -15.94 -18.85
CA THR A 77 -9.56 -15.48 -17.84
C THR A 77 -9.77 -16.54 -16.76
N GLU A 78 -9.97 -17.81 -17.16
CA GLU A 78 -10.12 -18.91 -16.20
C GLU A 78 -8.88 -19.07 -15.30
N LYS A 79 -7.69 -19.12 -15.91
CA LYS A 79 -6.43 -19.26 -15.18
C LYS A 79 -6.17 -18.10 -14.25
N LEU A 80 -6.36 -16.87 -14.71
CA LEU A 80 -6.12 -15.67 -13.92
C LEU A 80 -7.13 -15.54 -12.77
N THR A 81 -8.38 -15.95 -12.97
CA THR A 81 -9.40 -15.98 -11.90
C THR A 81 -9.01 -16.98 -10.82
N LYS A 82 -8.58 -18.20 -11.21
CA LYS A 82 -8.11 -19.21 -10.27
C LYS A 82 -6.83 -18.79 -9.55
N ALA A 83 -5.90 -18.15 -10.29
CA ALA A 83 -4.68 -17.62 -9.73
C ALA A 83 -4.95 -16.53 -8.71
N ASP A 84 -5.87 -15.60 -8.98
CA ASP A 84 -6.23 -14.52 -8.06
C ASP A 84 -6.82 -15.07 -6.75
N ALA A 85 -7.72 -16.05 -6.83
CA ALA A 85 -8.26 -16.74 -5.65
C ALA A 85 -7.17 -17.42 -4.81
N THR A 86 -6.09 -17.89 -5.44
CA THR A 86 -4.95 -18.53 -4.76
C THR A 86 -3.95 -17.51 -4.21
N LEU A 87 -3.73 -16.40 -4.92
CA LEU A 87 -2.81 -15.33 -4.56
C LEU A 87 -3.36 -14.41 -3.47
N ALA A 88 -4.67 -14.19 -3.42
CA ALA A 88 -5.33 -13.32 -2.45
C ALA A 88 -4.93 -13.63 -0.98
N PRO A 89 -5.03 -14.87 -0.47
CA PRO A 89 -4.62 -15.17 0.90
C PRO A 89 -3.11 -15.00 1.13
N LEU A 90 -2.26 -15.25 0.12
CA LEU A 90 -0.82 -15.04 0.23
C LEU A 90 -0.47 -13.55 0.35
N ARG A 91 -1.11 -12.71 -0.47
CA ARG A 91 -0.96 -11.25 -0.42
C ARG A 91 -1.45 -10.67 0.90
N GLN A 92 -2.58 -11.18 1.40
CA GLN A 92 -3.08 -10.81 2.72
C GLN A 92 -2.06 -11.15 3.81
N LYS A 93 -1.52 -12.38 3.82
CA LYS A 93 -0.50 -12.80 4.79
C LYS A 93 0.77 -11.94 4.72
N ALA A 94 1.22 -11.58 3.51
CA ALA A 94 2.37 -10.69 3.32
C ALA A 94 2.10 -9.26 3.86
N SER A 95 0.90 -8.74 3.62
CA SER A 95 0.47 -7.44 4.18
C SER A 95 0.44 -7.47 5.71
N GLU A 96 -0.15 -8.50 6.31
CA GLU A 96 -0.22 -8.66 7.77
C GLU A 96 1.17 -8.80 8.40
N ALA A 97 2.07 -9.60 7.80
CA ALA A 97 3.44 -9.75 8.28
C ALA A 97 4.23 -8.43 8.20
N THR A 98 4.08 -7.69 7.11
CA THR A 98 4.72 -6.38 6.93
C THR A 98 4.17 -5.36 7.94
N GLN A 99 2.87 -5.38 8.20
CA GLN A 99 2.26 -4.51 9.21
C GLN A 99 2.74 -4.87 10.62
N ALA A 100 2.84 -6.15 10.95
CA ALA A 100 3.37 -6.60 12.24
C ALA A 100 4.81 -6.15 12.44
N LEU A 101 5.67 -6.30 11.42
CA LEU A 101 7.04 -5.80 11.42
C LEU A 101 7.07 -4.28 11.65
N ARG A 102 6.30 -3.51 10.87
CA ARG A 102 6.22 -2.05 11.00
C ARG A 102 5.83 -1.64 12.42
N ASN A 103 4.81 -2.29 12.98
CA ASN A 103 4.34 -2.01 14.33
C ASN A 103 5.41 -2.33 15.39
N ALA A 104 6.17 -3.41 15.21
CA ALA A 104 7.25 -3.76 16.14
C ALA A 104 8.44 -2.79 16.09
N VAL A 105 8.77 -2.28 14.90
CA VAL A 105 9.82 -1.26 14.74
C VAL A 105 9.41 0.09 15.35
N LEU A 106 8.14 0.45 15.24
CA LEU A 106 7.59 1.72 15.73
C LEU A 106 7.05 1.63 17.17
N ALA A 107 7.20 0.50 17.84
CA ALA A 107 6.73 0.32 19.21
C ALA A 107 7.50 1.23 20.18
N ALA A 108 6.82 1.68 21.24
CA ALA A 108 7.44 2.53 22.28
C ALA A 108 8.64 1.86 22.95
N THR A 109 8.59 0.52 23.08
CA THR A 109 9.72 -0.30 23.53
C THR A 109 10.22 -1.12 22.35
N TYR A 110 11.49 -0.95 22.01
CA TYR A 110 12.14 -1.69 20.94
C TYR A 110 12.61 -3.06 21.42
N ASP A 111 12.13 -4.11 20.76
CA ASP A 111 12.58 -5.50 20.96
C ASP A 111 13.25 -6.00 19.67
N ALA A 112 14.59 -6.02 19.69
CA ALA A 112 15.40 -6.41 18.55
C ALA A 112 15.12 -7.86 18.09
N ALA A 113 14.92 -8.79 19.03
CA ALA A 113 14.70 -10.20 18.72
C ALA A 113 13.33 -10.41 18.05
N LYS A 114 12.30 -9.72 18.56
CA LYS A 114 10.98 -9.72 17.94
C LYS A 114 10.99 -9.09 16.55
N VAL A 115 11.67 -7.95 16.37
CA VAL A 115 11.80 -7.30 15.06
C VAL A 115 12.49 -8.22 14.05
N GLN A 116 13.57 -8.89 14.43
CA GLN A 116 14.29 -9.84 13.56
C GLN A 116 13.41 -11.03 13.16
N THR A 117 12.61 -11.56 14.10
CA THR A 117 11.66 -12.64 13.84
C THR A 117 10.58 -12.20 12.85
N LEU A 118 10.00 -11.01 13.04
CA LEU A 118 8.97 -10.47 12.16
C LEU A 118 9.51 -10.08 10.79
N LEU A 119 10.75 -9.63 10.70
CA LEU A 119 11.43 -9.36 9.43
C LEU A 119 11.54 -10.65 8.60
N THR A 120 11.98 -11.73 9.24
CA THR A 120 12.09 -13.05 8.59
C THR A 120 10.74 -13.55 8.11
N ALA A 121 9.68 -13.39 8.92
CA ALA A 121 8.32 -13.76 8.55
C ALA A 121 7.79 -12.94 7.35
N ALA A 122 8.03 -11.63 7.33
CA ALA A 122 7.65 -10.76 6.21
C ALA A 122 8.37 -11.16 4.92
N GLN A 123 9.68 -11.41 4.97
CA GLN A 123 10.47 -11.86 3.80
C GLN A 123 9.96 -13.20 3.25
N GLN A 124 9.64 -14.16 4.13
CA GLN A 124 9.08 -15.45 3.71
C GLN A 124 7.71 -15.30 3.06
N ALA A 125 6.85 -14.40 3.56
CA ALA A 125 5.56 -14.14 2.98
C ALA A 125 5.66 -13.48 1.58
N ASP A 126 6.54 -12.49 1.42
CA ASP A 126 6.82 -11.86 0.12
C ASP A 126 7.41 -12.86 -0.90
N ALA A 127 8.30 -13.75 -0.46
CA ALA A 127 8.85 -14.82 -1.29
C ALA A 127 7.74 -15.79 -1.74
N ALA A 128 6.80 -16.14 -0.86
CA ALA A 128 5.67 -16.99 -1.21
C ALA A 128 4.77 -16.36 -2.27
N VAL A 129 4.47 -15.05 -2.15
CA VAL A 129 3.72 -14.31 -3.19
C VAL A 129 4.49 -14.31 -4.51
N SER A 130 5.77 -13.94 -4.48
CA SER A 130 6.61 -13.85 -5.68
C SER A 130 6.70 -15.20 -6.42
N ASN A 131 6.89 -16.30 -5.68
CA ASN A 131 6.94 -17.64 -6.27
C ASN A 131 5.60 -18.04 -6.91
N ALA A 132 4.48 -17.71 -6.26
CA ALA A 132 3.15 -17.97 -6.83
C ALA A 132 2.90 -17.14 -8.10
N GLU A 133 3.32 -15.87 -8.12
CA GLU A 133 3.21 -15.01 -9.30
C GLU A 133 4.09 -15.50 -10.46
N LEU A 134 5.30 -16.02 -10.19
CA LEU A 134 6.15 -16.67 -11.19
C LEU A 134 5.51 -17.93 -11.77
N ALA A 135 4.83 -18.73 -10.95
CA ALA A 135 4.10 -19.89 -11.43
C ALA A 135 2.98 -19.48 -12.39
N VAL A 136 2.24 -18.41 -12.07
CA VAL A 136 1.21 -17.86 -12.98
C VAL A 136 1.84 -17.40 -14.30
N TRP A 137 2.96 -16.67 -14.27
CA TRP A 137 3.64 -16.27 -15.51
C TRP A 137 4.09 -17.45 -16.37
N THR A 138 4.51 -18.54 -15.75
CA THR A 138 4.88 -19.77 -16.46
C THR A 138 3.68 -20.35 -17.20
N GLU A 139 2.50 -20.36 -16.57
CA GLU A 139 1.26 -20.79 -17.22
C GLU A 139 0.81 -19.84 -18.34
N LEU A 140 0.93 -18.53 -18.14
CA LEU A 140 0.58 -17.54 -19.17
C LEU A 140 1.46 -17.69 -20.42
N ARG A 141 2.76 -17.98 -20.22
CA ARG A 141 3.73 -18.22 -21.30
C ARG A 141 3.42 -19.46 -22.14
N ALA A 142 2.64 -20.41 -21.62
CA ALA A 142 2.20 -21.56 -22.38
C ALA A 142 1.00 -21.27 -23.30
N ILE A 143 0.30 -20.13 -23.11
CA ILE A 143 -0.89 -19.75 -23.87
C ILE A 143 -0.60 -18.60 -24.85
N LEU A 144 0.23 -17.66 -24.41
CA LEU A 144 0.55 -16.43 -25.13
C LEU A 144 1.81 -16.59 -25.97
N THR A 145 1.85 -15.90 -27.11
CA THR A 145 3.09 -15.75 -27.87
C THR A 145 4.05 -14.76 -27.19
N ALA A 146 5.33 -14.80 -27.55
CA ALA A 146 6.33 -13.86 -27.06
C ALA A 146 5.94 -12.40 -27.32
N ASP A 147 5.38 -12.11 -28.50
CA ASP A 147 4.93 -10.76 -28.87
C ASP A 147 3.75 -10.30 -27.99
N GLN A 148 2.79 -11.17 -27.71
CA GLN A 148 1.65 -10.87 -26.84
C GLN A 148 2.11 -10.60 -25.40
N ILE A 149 3.12 -11.30 -24.91
CA ILE A 149 3.73 -11.06 -23.58
C ILE A 149 4.41 -9.69 -23.54
N THR A 150 5.18 -9.34 -24.57
CA THR A 150 5.81 -8.02 -24.67
C THR A 150 4.77 -6.89 -24.64
N GLN A 151 3.67 -7.05 -25.39
CA GLN A 151 2.58 -6.08 -25.39
C GLN A 151 1.89 -5.97 -24.02
N LEU A 152 1.73 -7.08 -23.29
CA LEU A 152 1.20 -7.08 -21.92
C LEU A 152 2.12 -6.33 -20.95
N GLN A 153 3.44 -6.54 -21.05
CA GLN A 153 4.42 -5.87 -20.20
C GLN A 153 4.46 -4.36 -20.44
N GLN A 154 4.44 -3.93 -21.69
CA GLN A 154 4.41 -2.50 -22.04
C GLN A 154 3.18 -1.79 -21.47
N ARG A 155 2.01 -2.46 -21.44
CA ARG A 155 0.79 -1.91 -20.83
C ARG A 155 0.88 -1.83 -19.31
N ARG A 156 1.53 -2.80 -18.68
CA ARG A 156 1.73 -2.82 -17.23
C ARG A 156 2.67 -1.72 -16.76
N GLY A 157 3.67 -1.36 -17.57
CA GLY A 157 4.55 -0.21 -17.35
C GLY A 157 3.86 1.16 -17.43
N GLY A 158 2.60 1.23 -17.87
CA GLY A 158 1.84 2.48 -18.02
C GLY A 158 1.26 3.07 -16.72
N PHE A 159 1.37 2.39 -15.58
CA PHE A 159 0.93 2.90 -14.27
C PHE A 159 2.04 3.59 -13.44
N GLY A 160 3.22 3.78 -14.04
CA GLY A 160 4.27 4.68 -13.54
C GLY A 160 4.47 5.80 -14.55
N GLY A 161 3.75 6.92 -14.37
CA GLY A 161 4.07 8.14 -15.09
C GLY A 161 5.53 8.52 -14.81
N GLY A 162 6.37 8.47 -15.85
CA GLY A 162 7.71 9.08 -15.81
C GLY A 162 8.88 8.12 -15.95
N PHE A 163 8.94 7.29 -16.99
CA PHE A 163 10.21 6.97 -17.67
C PHE A 163 9.92 6.69 -19.14
N GLN A 164 9.66 7.75 -19.90
CA GLN A 164 9.88 7.74 -21.34
C GLN A 164 11.37 8.03 -21.55
N PRO A 165 12.18 7.08 -22.04
CA PRO A 165 13.55 7.37 -22.43
C PRO A 165 13.47 8.25 -23.69
N GLY A 166 13.72 9.55 -23.56
CA GLY A 166 14.08 10.39 -24.71
C GLY A 166 13.20 11.59 -25.06
N GLN A 167 12.44 12.21 -24.15
CA GLN A 167 11.96 13.58 -24.41
C GLN A 167 12.80 14.62 -23.63
N PRO A 168 13.63 15.43 -24.30
CA PRO A 168 14.28 16.58 -23.70
C PRO A 168 13.22 17.54 -23.13
N GLY A 169 13.40 17.91 -21.87
CA GLY A 169 12.44 18.70 -21.11
C GLY A 169 12.02 19.99 -21.84
N GLN A 170 10.74 20.08 -22.16
CA GLN A 170 10.08 21.37 -22.31
C GLN A 170 9.67 21.83 -20.92
N GLY A 171 10.53 22.62 -20.29
CA GLY A 171 10.20 23.36 -19.08
C GLY A 171 8.94 24.18 -19.32
N GLN A 172 7.89 23.90 -18.55
CA GLN A 172 6.69 24.70 -18.55
C GLN A 172 7.02 26.05 -17.89
N PRO A 173 6.92 27.19 -18.61
CA PRO A 173 7.25 28.48 -18.03
C PRO A 173 6.21 28.88 -16.99
N GLY A 174 6.68 29.27 -15.81
CA GLY A 174 5.86 29.72 -14.70
C GLY A 174 4.90 30.83 -15.12
N GLN A 175 3.60 30.57 -15.01
CA GLN A 175 2.59 31.63 -15.00
C GLN A 175 2.47 32.18 -13.58
N GLY A 176 3.32 33.15 -13.27
CA GLY A 176 3.03 34.12 -12.23
C GLY A 176 1.77 34.90 -12.62
N ARG A 177 0.63 34.55 -12.02
CA ARG A 177 -0.58 35.40 -12.06
C ARG A 177 -0.63 36.25 -10.79
N THR A 178 0.11 37.34 -10.85
CA THR A 178 -0.26 38.58 -10.16
C THR A 178 -1.50 39.11 -10.88
N ARG A 179 -2.70 38.93 -10.31
CA ARG A 179 -3.89 39.65 -10.76
C ARG A 179 -4.63 40.16 -9.53
N GLY A 180 -4.49 41.47 -9.30
CA GLY A 180 -5.19 42.16 -8.24
C GLY A 180 -6.70 42.07 -8.42
N THR A 181 -7.38 41.86 -7.30
CA THR A 181 -8.81 42.14 -7.17
C THR A 181 -8.96 43.26 -6.15
N ARG A 182 -9.16 44.45 -6.70
CA ARG A 182 -9.61 45.67 -6.04
C ARG A 182 -11.08 45.47 -5.63
N GLY A 183 -11.43 45.88 -4.41
CA GLY A 183 -12.75 46.44 -4.08
C GLY A 183 -13.85 45.47 -3.64
N ASN A 184 -13.97 45.24 -2.33
CA ASN A 184 -15.15 45.64 -1.54
C ASN A 184 -14.95 45.25 -0.07
N ARG A 185 -14.52 46.21 0.75
CA ARG A 185 -14.61 46.10 2.22
C ARG A 185 -15.21 47.40 2.76
N PRO A 186 -16.48 47.38 3.21
CA PRO A 186 -17.05 48.50 3.95
C PRO A 186 -16.63 48.42 5.42
N GLY A 187 -16.16 49.54 5.95
CA GLY A 187 -16.38 49.93 7.35
C GLY A 187 -15.47 49.34 8.43
N GLY A 188 -14.57 50.18 8.94
CA GLY A 188 -14.61 50.50 10.37
C GLY A 188 -13.61 49.81 11.30
N ASN A 189 -12.80 50.65 11.95
CA ASN A 189 -12.12 50.49 13.23
C ASN A 189 -10.78 49.74 13.28
N GLN A 190 -9.71 50.49 12.97
CA GLN A 190 -8.49 50.53 13.80
C GLN A 190 -8.82 51.16 15.16
N PRO A 191 -8.21 50.70 16.28
CA PRO A 191 -7.01 51.40 16.77
C PRO A 191 -5.95 50.55 17.51
N GLY A 192 -4.75 51.11 17.63
CA GLY A 192 -3.69 50.75 18.60
C GLY A 192 -2.64 49.80 18.02
N ASP A 193 -1.49 50.26 17.50
CA ASP A 193 -0.38 50.92 18.21
C ASP A 193 0.16 50.06 19.36
N GLY A 194 1.38 49.56 19.17
CA GLY A 194 2.03 48.56 20.00
C GLY A 194 3.42 48.28 19.43
N GLY A 195 4.29 49.27 19.57
CA GLY A 195 5.68 49.21 19.16
C GLY A 195 6.44 48.07 19.83
N TYR A 196 7.14 47.26 19.04
CA TYR A 196 8.15 46.35 19.53
C TYR A 196 9.46 47.13 19.71
N ALA A 197 9.84 47.32 20.98
CA ALA A 197 11.20 47.70 21.33
C ALA A 197 12.15 46.50 21.11
N PRO A 198 13.37 46.70 20.61
CA PRO A 198 14.38 45.64 20.55
C PRO A 198 14.98 45.35 21.94
N GLU A 199 15.06 44.07 22.29
CA GLU A 199 15.74 43.58 23.49
C GLU A 199 17.23 43.96 23.50
N PRO A 200 17.82 44.32 24.66
CA PRO A 200 19.26 44.47 24.79
C PRO A 200 19.98 43.11 24.88
N PRO A 201 21.22 43.00 24.38
CA PRO A 201 21.99 41.76 24.45
C PRO A 201 22.44 41.45 25.88
N PRO A 202 22.62 40.15 26.22
CA PRO A 202 23.09 39.74 27.53
C PRO A 202 24.53 40.19 27.77
N GLY A 203 24.74 40.92 28.86
CA GLY A 203 26.04 41.37 29.34
C GLY A 203 26.88 40.22 29.92
N GLN A 204 28.19 40.44 29.81
CA GLN A 204 29.30 39.71 30.42
C GLN A 204 29.30 39.81 31.94
#